data_AF-A0A3S5CHI2-F1
#
_entry.id   AF-A0A3S5CHI2-F1
#
_cell.length_a   1.000
_cell.length_b   1.000
_cell.length_c   1.000
_cell.angle_alpha   90.00
_cell.angle_beta   90.00
_cell.angle_gamma   90.00
#
_symmetry.space_group_name_H-M   'P 1'
#
loop_
_entity.id
_entity.type
_entity.pdbx_description
1 polymer ?
#
loop_
_entity_poly.entity_id
_entity_poly.type
_entity_poly.pdbx_seq_one_letter_code
_entity_poly.pdbx_strand_id
1 'polypeptide(L)'
;MVPSACETELRKEVRCNRKTCRATETERWKELQNCRCIPRRRVATRVCCCPPTQVQRRCLHNGRVLVTERTTYAADAGQQQCVASLQRDTREIVCQRQKPQILARYCDRKSCRLVHLLRRVVKRGCNCHQQTRRDVQNHLRCCCRPPRFQRKCFHKYGVVQRVSYRYSLFQGQCLTKKYVDQDKIVCEPERKIDGPCDSKAKLRSVITVRFERNGCECVRKVSKKEVFCGEPDCSIMLKDPRESN
;
A
#
# COMPACT_ATOMS: atom_id res chain seq x y z
N MET A 1 65.62 67.24 44.70
CA MET A 1 65.62 65.77 44.54
C MET A 1 65.18 65.46 43.12
N VAL A 2 66.05 64.86 42.31
CA VAL A 2 65.71 64.43 40.94
C VAL A 2 64.96 63.11 41.04
N PRO A 3 63.75 62.97 40.46
CA PRO A 3 63.00 61.72 40.55
C PRO A 3 63.78 60.59 39.85
N SER A 4 64.01 59.50 40.57
CA SER A 4 64.81 58.34 40.13
C SER A 4 64.01 57.34 39.28
N ALA A 5 62.69 57.52 39.11
CA ALA A 5 61.84 56.66 38.31
C ALA A 5 60.63 57.41 37.74
N CYS A 6 60.18 57.01 36.55
CA CYS A 6 58.91 57.45 35.97
C CYS A 6 57.79 56.53 36.45
N GLU A 7 56.66 57.09 36.89
CA GLU A 7 55.49 56.32 37.30
C GLU A 7 54.89 55.57 36.09
N THR A 8 54.86 54.24 36.17
CA THR A 8 54.38 53.34 35.10
C THR A 8 52.91 52.98 35.28
N GLU A 9 52.00 53.68 34.62
CA GLU A 9 50.63 53.19 34.41
C GLU A 9 50.60 52.29 33.17
N LEU A 10 50.55 50.97 33.38
CA LEU A 10 50.38 50.00 32.31
C LEU A 10 48.90 49.94 31.89
N ARG A 11 48.48 50.81 30.98
CA ARG A 11 47.14 50.71 30.37
C ARG A 11 47.16 49.77 29.18
N LYS A 12 46.54 48.60 29.32
CA LYS A 12 46.25 47.67 28.23
C LYS A 12 44.81 47.86 27.77
N GLU A 13 44.63 48.33 26.54
CA GLU A 13 43.33 48.42 25.89
C GLU A 13 43.28 47.41 24.74
N VAL A 14 42.36 46.46 24.83
CA VAL A 14 42.16 45.42 23.81
C VAL A 14 40.70 45.45 23.37
N ARG A 15 40.45 45.91 22.14
CA ARG A 15 39.13 45.90 21.52
C ARG A 15 39.15 45.01 20.28
N CYS A 16 38.36 43.94 20.30
CA CYS A 16 38.22 43.06 19.15
C CYS A 16 37.34 43.69 18.07
N ASN A 17 37.89 43.86 16.87
CA ASN A 17 37.11 44.23 15.71
C ASN A 17 36.36 43.00 15.18
N ARG A 18 35.02 43.00 15.32
CA ARG A 18 34.17 41.88 14.91
C ARG A 18 34.19 41.60 13.41
N LYS A 19 34.53 42.57 12.55
CA LYS A 19 34.59 42.38 11.10
C LYS A 19 35.89 41.72 10.65
N THR A 20 37.02 42.13 11.24
CA THR A 20 38.35 41.62 10.86
C THR A 20 38.86 40.52 11.79
N CYS A 21 38.14 40.24 12.89
CA CYS A 21 38.51 39.29 13.93
C CYS A 21 39.91 39.55 14.53
N ARG A 22 40.36 40.81 14.48
CA ARG A 22 41.64 41.27 15.02
C ARG A 22 41.44 42.34 16.08
N ALA A 23 42.30 42.34 17.08
CA ALA A 23 42.36 43.35 18.12
C ALA A 23 43.74 44.02 18.09
N THR A 24 43.76 45.32 18.35
CA THR A 24 45.02 46.06 18.53
C THR A 24 45.25 46.22 20.02
N GLU A 25 46.32 45.63 20.52
CA GLU A 25 46.80 45.77 21.90
C GLU A 25 47.83 46.90 21.91
N THR A 26 47.51 48.00 22.59
CA THR A 26 48.46 49.11 22.79
C THR A 26 48.94 49.09 24.22
N GLU A 27 50.24 48.95 24.40
CA GLU A 27 50.94 49.05 25.67
C GLU A 27 51.69 50.37 25.71
N ARG A 28 51.46 51.18 26.75
CA ARG A 28 52.09 52.50 26.93
C ARG A 28 52.90 52.49 28.21
N TRP A 29 54.11 53.03 28.17
CA TRP A 29 54.96 53.20 29.36
C TRP A 29 55.80 54.47 29.23
N LYS A 30 56.44 54.89 30.32
CA LYS A 30 57.37 56.02 30.32
C LYS A 30 58.76 55.50 30.67
N GLU A 31 59.74 55.91 29.89
CA GLU A 31 61.14 55.50 30.05
C GLU A 31 61.97 56.73 30.43
N LEU A 32 62.81 56.63 31.46
CA LEU A 32 63.68 57.72 31.88
C LEU A 32 64.89 57.79 30.93
N GLN A 33 65.00 58.87 30.17
CA GLN A 33 66.18 59.18 29.35
C GLN A 33 66.60 60.62 29.62
N ASN A 34 67.89 60.84 29.91
CA ASN A 34 68.47 62.17 30.15
C ASN A 34 67.66 63.03 31.13
N CYS A 35 67.32 62.46 32.30
CA CYS A 35 66.51 63.11 33.34
C CYS A 35 65.10 63.55 32.91
N ARG A 36 64.57 63.03 31.80
CA ARG A 36 63.22 63.29 31.30
C ARG A 36 62.46 61.98 31.08
N CYS A 37 61.18 61.96 31.44
CA CYS A 37 60.30 60.81 31.17
C CYS A 37 59.77 60.88 29.73
N ILE A 38 60.28 60.00 28.87
CA ILE A 38 59.86 59.92 27.47
C ILE A 38 58.74 58.88 27.35
N PRO A 39 57.58 59.23 26.76
CA PRO A 39 56.51 58.27 26.53
C PRO A 39 56.92 57.28 25.42
N ARG A 40 56.72 56.00 25.69
CA ARG A 40 56.89 54.89 24.75
C ARG A 40 55.55 54.20 24.53
N ARG A 41 55.40 53.61 23.36
CA ARG A 41 54.25 52.76 23.04
C ARG A 41 54.70 51.54 22.24
N ARG A 42 54.09 50.39 22.55
CA ARG A 42 54.14 49.18 21.74
C ARG A 42 52.73 48.90 21.25
N VAL A 43 52.62 48.59 19.97
CA VAL A 43 51.36 48.21 19.35
C VAL A 43 51.54 46.79 18.83
N ALA A 44 50.71 45.87 19.30
CA ALA A 44 50.66 44.50 18.81
C ALA A 44 49.27 44.23 18.23
N THR A 45 49.21 43.42 17.17
CA THR A 45 47.95 42.93 16.63
C THR A 45 47.73 41.51 17.09
N ARG A 46 46.56 41.25 17.69
CA ARG A 46 46.12 39.92 18.12
C ARG A 46 44.89 39.48 17.31
N VAL A 47 44.67 38.18 17.23
CA VAL A 47 43.46 37.55 16.69
C VAL A 47 42.53 37.27 17.86
N CYS A 48 41.26 37.65 17.71
CA CYS A 48 40.26 37.50 18.76
C CYS A 48 39.14 36.52 18.40
N CYS A 49 39.07 36.07 17.14
CA CYS A 49 38.14 35.02 16.73
C CYS A 49 38.86 34.05 15.78
N CYS A 50 38.57 32.77 15.93
CA CYS A 50 39.03 31.74 15.00
C CYS A 50 37.86 31.16 14.21
N PRO A 51 38.13 30.56 13.03
CA PRO A 51 37.11 29.92 12.24
C PRO A 51 36.33 28.88 13.05
N PRO A 52 35.04 28.67 12.75
CA PRO A 52 34.25 27.65 13.42
C PRO A 52 34.83 26.26 13.14
N THR A 53 34.58 25.33 14.05
CA THR A 53 35.01 23.95 13.91
C THR A 53 34.41 23.32 12.65
N GLN A 54 35.26 22.72 11.82
CA GLN A 54 34.84 22.00 10.62
C GLN A 54 34.75 20.51 10.93
N VAL A 55 33.65 19.87 10.54
CA VAL A 55 33.45 18.42 10.74
C VAL A 55 33.18 17.77 9.40
N GLN A 56 34.04 16.83 9.02
CA GLN A 56 33.84 15.97 7.85
C GLN A 56 33.53 14.55 8.31
N ARG A 57 32.58 13.90 7.64
CA ARG A 57 32.21 12.50 7.90
C ARG A 57 32.35 11.70 6.63
N ARG A 58 33.09 10.59 6.69
CA ARG A 58 33.29 9.68 5.56
C ARG A 58 32.95 8.27 5.98
N CYS A 59 32.33 7.55 5.05
CA CYS A 59 31.89 6.20 5.28
C CYS A 59 32.72 5.24 4.43
N LEU A 60 33.53 4.41 5.10
CA LEU A 60 34.47 3.50 4.45
C LEU A 60 34.00 2.05 4.53
N HIS A 61 34.66 1.17 3.77
CA HIS A 61 34.44 -0.28 3.81
C HIS A 61 32.96 -0.67 3.60
N ASN A 62 32.33 -0.12 2.56
CA ASN A 62 30.92 -0.37 2.19
C ASN A 62 29.93 -0.16 3.35
N GLY A 63 30.13 0.92 4.12
CA GLY A 63 29.25 1.22 5.25
C GLY A 63 29.77 0.78 6.60
N ARG A 64 30.92 0.10 6.67
CA ARG A 64 31.35 -0.55 7.91
C ARG A 64 31.96 0.36 8.94
N VAL A 65 32.67 1.39 8.48
CA VAL A 65 33.46 2.25 9.35
C VAL A 65 33.09 3.69 9.06
N LEU A 66 32.67 4.41 10.10
CA LEU A 66 32.46 5.85 10.07
C LEU A 66 33.73 6.54 10.56
N VAL A 67 34.33 7.35 9.68
CA VAL A 67 35.46 8.21 10.02
C VAL A 67 34.92 9.63 10.17
N THR A 68 35.15 10.24 11.34
CA THR A 68 34.82 11.63 11.62
C THR A 68 36.10 12.43 11.82
N GLU A 69 36.31 13.43 10.98
CA GLU A 69 37.43 14.35 11.06
C GLU A 69 36.93 15.70 11.55
N ARG A 70 37.44 16.13 12.70
CA ARG A 70 37.10 17.40 13.34
C ARG A 70 38.33 18.30 13.32
N THR A 71 38.23 19.42 12.62
CA THR A 71 39.26 20.47 12.60
C THR A 71 38.81 21.61 13.50
N THR A 72 39.47 21.79 14.64
CA THR A 72 39.26 22.93 15.55
C THR A 72 40.33 23.98 15.29
N TYR A 73 39.99 25.25 15.56
CA TYR A 73 40.92 26.36 15.42
C TYR A 73 41.01 27.09 16.74
N ALA A 74 42.22 27.26 17.26
CA ALA A 74 42.50 28.01 18.48
C ALA A 74 43.60 29.04 18.20
N ALA A 75 43.57 30.15 18.92
CA ALA A 75 44.65 31.12 18.86
C ALA A 75 45.94 30.46 19.40
N ASP A 76 47.08 30.74 18.77
CA ASP A 76 48.38 30.35 19.30
C ASP A 76 48.68 31.04 20.66
N ALA A 77 49.74 30.61 21.34
CA ALA A 77 50.11 31.17 22.65
C ALA A 77 50.32 32.70 22.62
N GLY A 78 50.71 33.25 21.47
CA GLY A 78 50.83 34.68 21.21
C GLY A 78 49.57 35.36 20.68
N GLN A 79 48.46 34.67 20.53
CA GLN A 79 47.23 35.18 19.89
C GLN A 79 47.48 35.92 18.57
N GLN A 80 48.47 35.55 17.78
CA GLN A 80 48.80 36.18 16.49
C GLN A 80 48.16 35.49 15.31
N GLN A 81 47.86 34.19 15.45
CA GLN A 81 47.25 33.39 14.40
C GLN A 81 46.36 32.28 14.96
N CYS A 82 45.41 31.84 14.15
CA CYS A 82 44.62 30.64 14.46
C CYS A 82 45.35 29.41 13.95
N VAL A 83 45.63 28.48 14.85
CA VAL A 83 46.25 27.19 14.56
C VAL A 83 45.16 26.13 14.49
N ALA A 84 45.22 25.32 13.43
CA ALA A 84 44.31 24.20 13.23
C ALA A 84 44.78 22.97 14.02
N SER A 85 43.86 22.28 14.68
CA SER A 85 44.08 20.96 15.28
C SER A 85 43.10 19.96 14.67
N LEU A 86 43.65 18.87 14.12
CA LEU A 86 42.88 17.81 13.49
C LEU A 86 42.72 16.64 14.46
N GLN A 87 41.47 16.36 14.82
CA GLN A 87 41.10 15.15 15.55
C GLN A 87 40.38 14.19 14.60
N ARG A 88 40.90 12.97 14.48
CA ARG A 88 40.25 11.90 13.71
C ARG A 88 39.70 10.85 14.67
N ASP A 89 38.39 10.62 14.59
CA ASP A 89 37.70 9.55 15.31
C ASP A 89 37.19 8.50 14.33
N THR A 90 37.37 7.22 14.68
CA THR A 90 37.00 6.09 13.83
C THR A 90 36.14 5.14 14.62
N ARG A 91 34.92 4.89 14.11
CA ARG A 91 33.94 4.03 14.76
C ARG A 91 33.45 2.95 13.82
N GLU A 92 33.43 1.72 14.31
CA GLU A 92 32.76 0.62 13.62
C GLU A 92 31.24 0.69 13.80
N ILE A 93 30.50 0.52 12.70
CA ILE A 93 29.04 0.52 12.69
C ILE A 93 28.55 -0.91 12.87
N VAL A 94 28.11 -1.26 14.08
CA VAL A 94 27.49 -2.54 14.39
C VAL A 94 25.98 -2.37 14.55
N CYS A 95 25.20 -2.97 13.66
CA CYS A 95 23.75 -3.04 13.81
C CYS A 95 23.39 -4.26 14.64
N GLN A 96 22.57 -4.09 15.68
CA GLN A 96 22.08 -5.20 16.49
C GLN A 96 21.40 -6.23 15.58
N ARG A 97 21.93 -7.46 15.57
CA ARG A 97 21.36 -8.59 14.82
C ARG A 97 20.16 -9.13 15.60
N GLN A 98 19.03 -8.44 15.49
CA GLN A 98 17.77 -8.94 16.01
C GLN A 98 17.14 -9.92 15.02
N LYS A 99 16.50 -10.98 15.54
CA LYS A 99 15.71 -11.89 14.69
C LYS A 99 14.64 -11.07 13.95
N PRO A 100 14.40 -11.34 12.66
CA PRO A 100 13.34 -10.65 11.93
C PRO A 100 12.00 -10.76 12.66
N GLN A 101 11.35 -9.62 12.88
CA GLN A 101 10.04 -9.56 13.52
C GLN A 101 8.95 -9.74 12.46
N ILE A 102 8.00 -10.64 12.70
CA ILE A 102 6.82 -10.78 11.85
C ILE A 102 5.83 -9.68 12.21
N LEU A 103 5.56 -8.77 11.27
CA LEU A 103 4.56 -7.72 11.43
C LEU A 103 3.16 -8.19 11.05
N ALA A 104 3.07 -8.98 9.98
CA ALA A 104 1.81 -9.47 9.46
C ALA A 104 1.98 -10.79 8.72
N ARG A 105 0.91 -11.58 8.71
CA ARG A 105 0.77 -12.77 7.87
C ARG A 105 -0.51 -12.59 7.05
N TYR A 106 -0.41 -12.68 5.73
CA TYR A 106 -1.57 -12.54 4.86
C TYR A 106 -1.45 -13.45 3.63
N CYS A 107 -2.57 -13.70 2.99
CA CYS A 107 -2.61 -14.46 1.76
C CYS A 107 -2.47 -13.52 0.56
N ASP A 108 -1.47 -13.74 -0.29
CA ASP A 108 -1.39 -13.02 -1.55
C ASP A 108 -2.46 -13.54 -2.52
N ARG A 109 -3.33 -12.65 -2.98
CA ARG A 109 -4.48 -13.00 -3.82
C ARG A 109 -4.07 -13.47 -5.22
N LYS A 110 -2.93 -13.01 -5.74
CA LYS A 110 -2.47 -13.37 -7.09
C LYS A 110 -1.79 -14.73 -7.09
N SER A 111 -0.82 -14.94 -6.20
CA SER A 111 -0.09 -16.21 -6.13
C SER A 111 -0.76 -17.29 -5.27
N CYS A 112 -1.79 -16.92 -4.49
CA CYS A 112 -2.44 -17.79 -3.50
C CYS A 112 -1.46 -18.38 -2.46
N ARG A 113 -0.35 -17.67 -2.20
CA ARG A 113 0.70 -18.05 -1.25
C ARG A 113 0.62 -17.24 0.03
N LEU A 114 0.99 -17.87 1.15
CA LEU A 114 1.13 -17.16 2.41
C LEU A 114 2.35 -16.23 2.32
N VAL A 115 2.18 -14.99 2.76
CA VAL A 115 3.24 -13.99 2.80
C VAL A 115 3.45 -13.53 4.24
N HIS A 116 4.70 -13.57 4.67
CA HIS A 116 5.15 -12.95 5.91
C HIS A 116 5.72 -11.57 5.61
N LEU A 117 5.20 -10.55 6.30
CA LEU A 117 5.78 -9.22 6.28
C LEU A 117 6.77 -9.12 7.44
N LEU A 118 8.06 -9.11 7.12
CA LEU A 118 9.15 -9.14 8.10
C LEU A 118 9.75 -7.75 8.27
N ARG A 119 10.00 -7.33 9.51
CA ARG A 119 10.83 -6.16 9.85
C ARG A 119 12.18 -6.65 10.33
N ARG A 120 13.25 -6.13 9.74
CA ARG A 120 14.63 -6.42 10.16
C ARG A 120 15.46 -5.15 10.15
N VAL A 121 16.52 -5.12 10.94
CA VAL A 121 17.53 -4.07 10.89
C VAL A 121 18.57 -4.44 9.84
N VAL A 122 18.81 -3.56 8.88
CA VAL A 122 19.85 -3.70 7.87
C VAL A 122 20.79 -2.52 7.90
N LYS A 123 22.03 -2.79 7.49
CA LYS A 123 23.05 -1.77 7.34
C LYS A 123 22.93 -1.13 5.96
N ARG A 124 22.86 0.19 5.91
CA ARG A 124 22.93 0.97 4.66
C ARG A 124 23.87 2.15 4.90
N GLY A 125 25.01 2.13 4.20
CA GLY A 125 26.11 3.02 4.54
C GLY A 125 26.51 2.87 6.01
N CYS A 126 26.84 3.98 6.65
CA CYS A 126 27.30 4.01 8.05
C CYS A 126 26.16 4.08 9.06
N ASN A 127 24.94 3.68 8.67
CA ASN A 127 23.75 3.75 9.49
C ASN A 127 22.99 2.42 9.49
N CYS A 128 22.24 2.20 10.58
CA CYS A 128 21.34 1.07 10.73
C CYS A 128 19.91 1.52 10.44
N HIS A 129 19.27 0.88 9.47
CA HIS A 129 17.91 1.20 9.05
C HIS A 129 16.99 0.03 9.28
N GLN A 130 15.73 0.32 9.59
CA GLN A 130 14.69 -0.69 9.60
C GLN A 130 14.20 -0.90 8.17
N GLN A 131 14.21 -2.16 7.73
CA GLN A 131 13.74 -2.57 6.43
C GLN A 131 12.60 -3.55 6.59
N THR A 132 11.49 -3.26 5.92
CA THR A 132 10.38 -4.19 5.76
C THR A 132 10.60 -5.02 4.49
N ARG A 133 10.52 -6.34 4.60
CA ARG A 133 10.69 -7.29 3.51
C ARG A 133 9.47 -8.22 3.44
N ARG A 134 9.00 -8.48 2.23
CA ARG A 134 8.03 -9.54 1.95
C ARG A 134 8.75 -10.87 1.78
N ASP A 135 8.33 -11.88 2.52
CA ASP A 135 8.83 -13.24 2.46
C ASP A 135 7.67 -14.17 2.04
N VAL A 136 7.76 -14.70 0.82
CA VAL A 136 6.69 -15.51 0.22
C VAL A 136 6.94 -16.97 0.54
N GLN A 137 6.02 -17.58 1.26
CA GLN A 137 6.10 -18.98 1.66
C GLN A 137 5.62 -19.86 0.50
N ASN A 138 6.53 -20.21 -0.39
CA ASN A 138 6.25 -20.96 -1.63
C ASN A 138 5.69 -22.37 -1.42
N HIS A 139 5.78 -22.94 -0.22
CA HIS A 139 5.20 -24.25 0.09
C HIS A 139 3.79 -24.15 0.71
N LEU A 140 3.40 -22.97 1.22
CA LEU A 140 2.14 -22.77 1.91
C LEU A 140 1.14 -22.06 1.01
N ARG A 141 0.09 -22.79 0.62
CA ARG A 141 -1.07 -22.20 -0.07
C ARG A 141 -2.13 -21.79 0.93
N CYS A 142 -2.74 -20.65 0.68
CA CYS A 142 -3.79 -20.07 1.53
C CYS A 142 -5.08 -19.80 0.76
N CYS A 143 -5.19 -20.29 -0.47
CA CYS A 143 -6.43 -20.31 -1.23
C CYS A 143 -6.73 -21.70 -1.77
N CYS A 144 -8.01 -21.94 -2.00
CA CYS A 144 -8.48 -23.11 -2.72
C CYS A 144 -8.67 -22.82 -4.20
N ARG A 145 -8.87 -23.88 -4.98
CA ARG A 145 -9.20 -23.75 -6.40
C ARG A 145 -10.50 -22.96 -6.57
N PRO A 146 -10.68 -22.22 -7.67
CA PRO A 146 -11.95 -21.58 -7.99
C PRO A 146 -13.09 -22.61 -8.01
N PRO A 147 -14.31 -22.21 -7.62
CA PRO A 147 -15.47 -23.09 -7.66
C PRO A 147 -15.70 -23.62 -9.07
N ARG A 148 -16.12 -24.88 -9.17
CA ARG A 148 -16.43 -25.53 -10.45
C ARG A 148 -17.93 -25.65 -10.62
N PHE A 149 -18.43 -25.39 -11.81
CA PHE A 149 -19.85 -25.49 -12.15
C PHE A 149 -20.02 -26.41 -13.36
N GLN A 150 -21.00 -27.32 -13.27
CA GLN A 150 -21.37 -28.23 -14.35
C GLN A 150 -22.89 -28.21 -14.50
N ARG A 151 -23.37 -28.12 -15.75
CA ARG A 151 -24.79 -28.23 -16.08
C ARG A 151 -24.97 -29.45 -16.99
N LYS A 152 -25.87 -30.35 -16.62
CA LYS A 152 -26.19 -31.57 -17.39
C LYS A 152 -27.69 -31.62 -17.66
N CYS A 153 -28.05 -31.82 -18.93
CA CYS A 153 -29.42 -32.11 -19.32
C CYS A 153 -29.64 -33.62 -19.37
N PHE A 154 -30.58 -34.12 -18.58
CA PHE A 154 -31.07 -35.49 -18.70
C PHE A 154 -32.25 -35.54 -19.67
N HIS A 155 -31.93 -35.62 -20.96
CA HIS A 155 -32.88 -35.46 -22.07
C HIS A 155 -34.14 -36.34 -21.92
N LYS A 156 -33.98 -37.63 -21.59
CA LYS A 156 -35.08 -38.59 -21.39
C LYS A 156 -36.08 -38.13 -20.31
N TYR A 157 -35.57 -37.54 -19.23
CA TYR A 157 -36.37 -37.14 -18.08
C TYR A 157 -36.75 -35.66 -18.12
N GLY A 158 -36.17 -34.87 -19.04
CA GLY A 158 -36.29 -33.42 -19.11
C GLY A 158 -35.94 -32.73 -17.80
N VAL A 159 -34.86 -33.18 -17.17
CA VAL A 159 -34.34 -32.63 -15.91
C VAL A 159 -33.00 -31.96 -16.18
N VAL A 160 -32.88 -30.70 -15.79
CA VAL A 160 -31.61 -29.97 -15.78
C VAL A 160 -30.98 -30.13 -14.41
N GLN A 161 -29.80 -30.74 -14.36
CA GLN A 161 -29.00 -30.82 -13.15
C GLN A 161 -27.87 -29.79 -13.18
N ARG A 162 -27.76 -29.00 -12.13
CA ARG A 162 -26.69 -28.04 -11.88
C ARG A 162 -25.86 -28.54 -10.70
N VAL A 163 -24.60 -28.90 -10.96
CA VAL A 163 -23.65 -29.34 -9.94
C VAL A 163 -22.64 -28.23 -9.72
N SER A 164 -22.51 -27.76 -8.47
CA SER A 164 -21.47 -26.82 -8.10
C SER A 164 -20.57 -27.39 -7.00
N TYR A 165 -19.26 -27.20 -7.17
CA TYR A 165 -18.26 -27.56 -6.17
C TYR A 165 -17.71 -26.29 -5.57
N ARG A 166 -17.92 -26.09 -4.27
CA ARG A 166 -17.32 -24.98 -3.50
C ARG A 166 -16.20 -25.53 -2.62
N TYR A 167 -15.15 -24.76 -2.47
CA TYR A 167 -13.98 -25.15 -1.69
C TYR A 167 -13.80 -24.21 -0.51
N SER A 168 -13.60 -24.76 0.69
CA SER A 168 -13.32 -23.99 1.90
C SER A 168 -11.97 -24.42 2.48
N LEU A 169 -11.15 -23.44 2.86
CA LEU A 169 -9.85 -23.71 3.48
C LEU A 169 -10.04 -24.03 4.96
N PHE A 170 -9.53 -25.18 5.40
CA PHE A 170 -9.52 -25.59 6.80
C PHE A 170 -8.15 -26.20 7.11
N GLN A 171 -7.43 -25.63 8.07
CA GLN A 171 -6.07 -26.07 8.48
C GLN A 171 -5.10 -26.28 7.29
N GLY A 172 -5.14 -25.40 6.28
CA GLY A 172 -4.28 -25.48 5.10
C GLY A 172 -4.72 -26.52 4.06
N GLN A 173 -5.80 -27.27 4.30
CA GLN A 173 -6.41 -28.18 3.35
C GLN A 173 -7.68 -27.59 2.76
N CYS A 174 -7.97 -27.95 1.50
CA CYS A 174 -9.19 -27.52 0.82
C CYS A 174 -10.29 -28.57 0.93
N LEU A 175 -11.25 -28.31 1.80
CA LEU A 175 -12.45 -29.12 1.92
C LEU A 175 -13.38 -28.82 0.74
N THR A 176 -13.90 -29.87 0.11
CA THR A 176 -14.80 -29.77 -1.05
C THR A 176 -16.24 -30.00 -0.62
N LYS A 177 -17.13 -29.09 -0.96
CA LYS A 177 -18.59 -29.23 -0.79
C LYS A 177 -19.25 -29.29 -2.16
N LYS A 178 -20.03 -30.34 -2.40
CA LYS A 178 -20.81 -30.55 -3.62
C LYS A 178 -22.25 -30.14 -3.38
N TYR A 179 -22.76 -29.24 -4.20
CA TYR A 179 -24.16 -28.84 -4.23
C TYR A 179 -24.76 -29.34 -5.54
N VAL A 180 -25.89 -30.02 -5.44
CA VAL A 180 -26.61 -30.56 -6.59
C VAL A 180 -28.01 -29.97 -6.55
N ASP A 181 -28.36 -29.33 -7.64
CA ASP A 181 -29.66 -28.71 -7.85
C ASP A 181 -30.28 -29.29 -9.12
N GLN A 182 -31.58 -29.56 -9.09
CA GLN A 182 -32.29 -30.29 -10.15
C GLN A 182 -33.65 -29.67 -10.41
N ASP A 183 -33.84 -29.20 -11.64
CA ASP A 183 -35.11 -28.66 -12.10
C ASP A 183 -35.72 -29.57 -13.16
N LYS A 184 -36.99 -29.93 -12.98
CA LYS A 184 -37.78 -30.56 -14.03
C LYS A 184 -38.33 -29.48 -14.96
N ILE A 185 -38.07 -29.63 -16.26
CA ILE A 185 -38.58 -28.72 -17.28
C ILE A 185 -40.08 -28.93 -17.44
N VAL A 186 -40.84 -27.90 -17.09
CA VAL A 186 -42.29 -27.81 -17.27
C VAL A 186 -42.52 -26.72 -18.31
N CYS A 187 -43.20 -27.10 -19.39
CA CYS A 187 -43.54 -26.15 -20.46
C CYS A 187 -44.81 -25.38 -20.12
N GLU A 188 -44.92 -24.17 -20.67
CA GLU A 188 -46.12 -23.36 -20.55
C GLU A 188 -47.37 -24.11 -21.04
N PRO A 189 -48.53 -23.89 -20.39
CA PRO A 189 -49.77 -24.53 -20.80
C PRO A 189 -50.21 -24.09 -22.20
N GLU A 190 -51.02 -24.92 -22.85
CA GLU A 190 -51.61 -24.60 -24.14
C GLU A 190 -52.50 -23.36 -24.04
N ARG A 191 -52.40 -22.48 -25.05
CA ARG A 191 -53.28 -21.32 -25.21
C ARG A 191 -53.99 -21.35 -26.55
N LYS A 192 -55.26 -21.00 -26.55
CA LYS A 192 -56.10 -20.86 -27.74
C LYS A 192 -56.38 -19.40 -27.99
N ILE A 193 -56.20 -18.98 -29.24
CA ILE A 193 -56.46 -17.63 -29.70
C ILE A 193 -57.55 -17.77 -30.75
N ASP A 194 -58.75 -17.30 -30.39
CA ASP A 194 -59.89 -17.31 -31.28
C ASP A 194 -59.79 -16.12 -32.24
N GLY A 195 -59.85 -16.41 -33.54
CA GLY A 195 -60.00 -15.42 -34.59
C GLY A 195 -61.46 -14.96 -34.72
N PRO A 196 -61.71 -13.92 -35.53
CA PRO A 196 -63.05 -13.44 -35.81
C PRO A 196 -63.91 -14.52 -36.48
N CYS A 197 -65.22 -14.48 -36.22
CA CYS A 197 -66.21 -15.35 -36.85
C CYS A 197 -66.60 -14.80 -38.22
N ASP A 198 -66.46 -15.61 -39.27
CA ASP A 198 -66.93 -15.26 -40.60
C ASP A 198 -68.46 -15.41 -40.66
N SER A 199 -69.15 -14.29 -40.88
CA SER A 199 -70.61 -14.21 -40.90
C SER A 199 -71.26 -15.01 -42.05
N LYS A 200 -70.52 -15.32 -43.12
CA LYS A 200 -71.04 -16.06 -44.29
C LYS A 200 -70.84 -17.56 -44.15
N ALA A 201 -69.66 -17.99 -43.71
CA ALA A 201 -69.31 -19.40 -43.58
C ALA A 201 -69.67 -20.00 -42.20
N LYS A 202 -70.05 -19.17 -41.22
CA LYS A 202 -70.21 -19.55 -39.80
C LYS A 202 -68.98 -20.29 -39.24
N LEU A 203 -67.79 -19.92 -39.71
CA LEU A 203 -66.51 -20.52 -39.32
C LEU A 203 -65.60 -19.44 -38.69
N ARG A 204 -64.84 -19.84 -37.67
CA ARG A 204 -63.77 -19.03 -37.07
C ARG A 204 -62.47 -19.81 -37.07
N SER A 205 -61.35 -19.11 -37.28
CA SER A 205 -60.03 -19.73 -37.12
C SER A 205 -59.61 -19.75 -35.66
N VAL A 206 -59.38 -20.93 -35.11
CA VAL A 206 -58.80 -21.10 -33.77
C VAL A 206 -57.32 -21.41 -33.93
N ILE A 207 -56.46 -20.54 -33.41
CA ILE A 207 -55.01 -20.75 -33.36
C ILE A 207 -54.67 -21.35 -32.00
N THR A 208 -54.21 -22.59 -32.00
CA THR A 208 -53.69 -23.26 -30.81
C THR A 208 -52.17 -23.12 -30.76
N VAL A 209 -51.64 -22.56 -29.68
CA VAL A 209 -50.21 -22.52 -29.38
C VAL A 209 -49.94 -23.45 -28.21
N ARG A 210 -49.15 -24.51 -28.46
CA ARG A 210 -48.71 -25.47 -27.44
C ARG A 210 -47.20 -25.52 -27.36
N PHE A 211 -46.66 -25.87 -26.21
CA PHE A 211 -45.23 -26.05 -26.01
C PHE A 211 -44.94 -27.51 -25.70
N GLU A 212 -44.21 -28.17 -26.59
CA GLU A 212 -43.80 -29.56 -26.42
C GLU A 212 -42.39 -29.63 -25.87
N ARG A 213 -42.19 -30.48 -24.87
CA ARG A 213 -40.86 -30.66 -24.29
C ARG A 213 -39.97 -31.45 -25.24
N ASN A 214 -38.87 -30.84 -25.68
CA ASN A 214 -37.78 -31.51 -26.37
C ASN A 214 -36.54 -31.53 -25.47
N GLY A 215 -36.31 -32.66 -24.81
CA GLY A 215 -35.25 -32.77 -23.83
C GLY A 215 -35.44 -31.84 -22.63
N CYS A 216 -34.52 -30.89 -22.48
CA CYS A 216 -34.55 -29.89 -21.42
C CYS A 216 -34.99 -28.50 -21.90
N GLU A 217 -35.67 -28.43 -23.04
CA GLU A 217 -36.18 -27.20 -23.62
C GLU A 217 -37.64 -27.38 -24.05
N CYS A 218 -38.37 -26.27 -24.10
CA CYS A 218 -39.76 -26.23 -24.54
C CYS A 218 -39.82 -25.66 -25.94
N VAL A 219 -40.29 -26.46 -26.89
CA VAL A 219 -40.38 -26.09 -28.30
C VAL A 219 -41.82 -25.69 -28.62
N ARG A 220 -41.99 -24.49 -29.18
CA ARG A 220 -43.30 -23.96 -29.56
C ARG A 220 -43.85 -24.68 -30.80
N LYS A 221 -45.11 -25.10 -30.74
CA LYS A 221 -45.90 -25.65 -31.84
C LYS A 221 -47.17 -24.84 -32.02
N VAL A 222 -47.48 -24.47 -33.26
CA VAL A 222 -48.67 -23.67 -33.60
C VAL A 222 -49.50 -24.45 -34.60
N SER A 223 -50.81 -24.55 -34.35
CA SER A 223 -51.77 -25.14 -35.27
C SER A 223 -52.96 -24.22 -35.47
N LYS A 224 -53.41 -24.05 -36.71
CA LYS A 224 -54.60 -23.30 -37.07
C LYS A 224 -55.67 -24.30 -37.51
N LYS A 225 -56.87 -24.20 -36.94
CA LYS A 225 -58.04 -25.00 -37.35
C LYS A 225 -59.24 -24.09 -37.54
N GLU A 226 -60.12 -24.44 -38.46
CA GLU A 226 -61.40 -23.77 -38.62
C GLU A 226 -62.46 -24.52 -37.82
N VAL A 227 -63.22 -23.79 -37.01
CA VAL A 227 -64.25 -24.34 -36.13
C VAL A 227 -65.52 -23.54 -36.34
N PHE A 228 -66.68 -24.19 -36.29
CA PHE A 228 -67.95 -23.50 -36.37
C PHE A 228 -68.13 -22.51 -35.22
N CYS A 229 -68.66 -21.33 -35.55
CA CYS A 229 -69.08 -20.31 -34.60
C CYS A 229 -70.58 -20.08 -34.75
N GLY A 230 -71.35 -20.77 -33.90
CA GLY A 230 -72.80 -20.66 -33.76
C GLY A 230 -73.27 -21.44 -32.54
N GLU A 231 -74.28 -20.94 -31.83
CA GLU A 231 -74.88 -21.64 -30.69
C GLU A 231 -75.48 -22.98 -31.15
N PRO A 232 -75.32 -24.09 -30.38
CA PRO A 232 -76.16 -25.25 -30.58
C PRO A 232 -77.58 -24.88 -30.17
N ASP A 233 -78.47 -24.82 -31.16
CA ASP A 233 -79.92 -24.65 -30.96
C ASP A 233 -80.46 -25.90 -30.27
N CYS A 234 -80.44 -25.91 -28.93
CA CYS A 234 -81.03 -26.98 -28.13
C CYS A 234 -82.54 -26.77 -28.09
N SER A 235 -83.22 -27.19 -29.16
CA SER A 235 -84.67 -27.30 -29.23
C SER A 235 -85.05 -28.44 -30.18
N ILE A 236 -85.14 -29.67 -29.66
CA ILE A 236 -86.18 -30.64 -30.04
C ILE A 236 -86.41 -31.56 -28.83
N MET A 237 -87.65 -31.49 -28.35
CA MET A 237 -88.29 -32.33 -27.34
C MET A 237 -88.52 -33.75 -27.87
N LEU A 238 -88.37 -34.75 -27.01
CA LEU A 238 -89.14 -36.00 -27.10
C LEU A 238 -89.71 -36.30 -25.71
N LYS A 239 -91.01 -36.03 -25.57
CA LYS A 239 -91.85 -36.39 -24.41
C LYS A 239 -92.55 -37.73 -24.67
N ASP A 240 -92.51 -38.56 -23.61
CA ASP A 240 -93.56 -39.45 -23.06
C ASP A 240 -93.93 -40.77 -23.78
N PRO A 241 -94.54 -41.79 -23.10
CA PRO A 241 -95.13 -41.80 -21.74
C PRO A 241 -94.93 -43.08 -20.86
N ARG A 242 -95.38 -43.01 -19.59
CA ARG A 242 -95.77 -44.10 -18.63
C ARG A 242 -94.61 -44.97 -18.07
N GLU A 243 -94.61 -45.41 -16.82
CA GLU A 243 -95.72 -45.88 -15.98
C GLU A 243 -95.33 -45.84 -14.50
N SER A 244 -96.27 -45.41 -13.65
CA SER A 244 -96.20 -45.52 -12.20
C SER A 244 -96.48 -46.96 -11.76
N ASN A 245 -95.65 -47.49 -10.87
CA ASN A 245 -96.08 -48.10 -9.61
C ASN A 245 -94.91 -48.18 -8.63
#